data_AF-A0A8S8YSD3-F1
#
_entry.id   AF-A0A8S8YSD3-F1
#
_cell.length_a   1.000
_cell.length_b   1.000
_cell.length_c   1.000
_cell.angle_alpha   90.00
_cell.angle_beta   90.00
_cell.angle_gamma   90.00
#
_symmetry.space_group_name_H-M   'P 1'
#
loop_
_entity.id
_entity.type
_entity.pdbx_description
1 polymer ?
#
loop_
_entity_poly.entity_id
_entity_poly.type
_entity_poly.pdbx_seq_one_letter_code
_entity_poly.pdbx_strand_id
1 'polypeptide(L)'
;MVDQDDYDEGTTIWSRDSIPDTLTLEKLEQRVLAESRYPDLETHMSSSEGNWEESVSYGYLLSVSEANDVLSSLPVDVGDGQVNVAGSRTWQDSGREHTVSFAMNAESSRMVAWYHTSLPT
;
A
#
# COMPACT_ATOMS: atom_id res chain seq x y z
N MET A 1 49.49 9.35 -24.83
CA MET A 1 48.57 10.34 -24.25
C MET A 1 47.25 9.62 -24.12
N VAL A 2 46.76 9.46 -22.90
CA VAL A 2 45.48 8.80 -22.62
C VAL A 2 44.43 9.91 -22.55
N ASP A 3 43.34 9.72 -23.28
CA ASP A 3 42.17 10.60 -23.36
C ASP A 3 41.56 10.82 -21.96
N GLN A 4 41.22 12.06 -21.65
CA GLN A 4 40.48 12.42 -20.44
C GLN A 4 39.01 12.18 -20.76
N ASP A 5 38.49 11.01 -20.40
CA ASP A 5 37.05 10.83 -20.28
C ASP A 5 36.59 11.66 -19.06
N ASP A 6 35.85 12.74 -19.35
CA ASP A 6 35.06 13.51 -18.41
C ASP A 6 34.15 12.55 -17.63
N TYR A 7 34.46 12.34 -16.35
CA TYR A 7 33.46 11.85 -15.42
C TYR A 7 32.44 12.97 -15.27
N ASP A 8 31.28 12.81 -15.91
CA ASP A 8 30.09 13.61 -15.62
C ASP A 8 29.72 13.31 -14.16
N GLU A 9 30.32 14.07 -13.23
CA GLU A 9 29.93 14.16 -11.83
C GLU A 9 28.58 14.91 -11.76
N GLY A 10 27.56 14.29 -12.37
CA GLY A 10 26.16 14.56 -12.10
C GLY A 10 25.96 14.26 -10.63
N THR A 11 26.10 15.31 -9.81
CA THR A 11 25.91 15.28 -8.37
C THR A 11 24.51 14.76 -8.16
N THR A 12 24.38 13.48 -7.82
CA THR A 12 23.10 12.95 -7.33
C THR A 12 22.91 13.62 -5.97
N ILE A 13 22.24 14.77 -5.96
CA ILE A 13 21.83 15.45 -4.74
C ILE A 13 20.75 14.56 -4.13
N TRP A 14 21.16 13.65 -3.26
CA TRP A 14 20.26 12.95 -2.36
C TRP A 14 19.79 13.96 -1.32
N SER A 15 18.81 14.77 -1.69
CA SER A 15 18.13 15.67 -0.77
C SER A 15 17.47 14.84 0.31
N ARG A 16 18.08 14.82 1.50
CA ARG A 16 17.49 14.21 2.69
C ARG A 16 16.15 14.86 3.07
N ASP A 17 15.90 16.07 2.59
CA ASP A 17 14.62 16.79 2.68
C ASP A 17 13.55 16.27 1.69
N SER A 18 13.88 15.33 0.81
CA SER A 18 12.94 14.71 -0.15
C SER A 18 12.27 13.45 0.38
N ILE A 19 12.55 13.02 1.62
CA ILE A 19 11.84 11.90 2.25
C ILE A 19 10.49 12.44 2.75
N PRO A 20 9.35 11.94 2.25
CA PRO A 20 8.05 12.44 2.67
C PRO A 20 7.74 12.11 4.14
N ASP A 21 7.19 13.08 4.87
CA ASP A 21 6.68 12.85 6.21
C ASP A 21 5.43 11.99 6.16
N THR A 22 5.37 10.98 7.03
CA THR A 22 4.31 9.98 7.00
C THR A 22 3.68 9.80 8.37
N LEU A 23 2.42 9.37 8.37
CA LEU A 23 1.71 9.07 9.61
C LEU A 23 2.27 7.79 10.24
N THR A 24 2.11 7.67 11.57
CA THR A 24 2.53 6.47 12.29
C THR A 24 1.77 5.24 11.78
N LEU A 25 2.44 4.08 11.80
CA LEU A 25 1.86 2.82 11.38
C LEU A 25 0.53 2.53 12.09
N GLU A 26 0.49 2.68 13.42
CA GLU A 26 -0.71 2.54 14.23
C GLU A 26 -1.88 3.41 13.72
N LYS A 27 -1.60 4.66 13.34
CA LYS A 27 -2.64 5.58 12.87
C LYS A 27 -3.16 5.19 11.49
N LEU A 28 -2.32 4.64 10.64
CA LEU A 28 -2.71 4.12 9.33
C LEU A 28 -3.51 2.83 9.48
N GLU A 29 -3.09 1.95 10.39
CA GLU A 29 -3.77 0.70 10.70
C GLU A 29 -5.19 0.95 11.23
N GLN A 30 -5.32 1.80 12.25
CA GLN A 30 -6.61 2.25 12.78
C GLN A 30 -7.47 2.93 11.71
N ARG A 31 -6.85 3.57 10.71
CA ARG A 31 -7.58 4.22 9.63
C ARG A 31 -8.23 3.22 8.69
N VAL A 32 -7.55 2.12 8.37
CA VAL A 32 -8.10 1.08 7.49
C VAL A 32 -9.29 0.39 8.17
N LEU A 33 -9.17 0.08 9.45
CA LEU A 33 -10.23 -0.55 10.26
C LEU A 33 -11.31 0.43 10.75
N ALA A 34 -11.34 1.66 10.25
CA ALA A 34 -12.36 2.62 10.66
C ALA A 34 -13.69 2.31 9.96
N GLU A 35 -14.56 1.51 10.61
CA GLU A 35 -15.91 1.16 10.12
C GLU A 35 -16.70 2.39 9.66
N SER A 36 -16.62 3.50 10.41
CA SER A 36 -17.26 4.78 10.06
C SER A 36 -16.83 5.38 8.71
N ARG A 37 -15.73 4.90 8.12
CA ARG A 37 -15.18 5.35 6.84
C ARG A 37 -15.24 4.28 5.76
N TYR A 38 -14.91 3.03 6.11
CA TYR A 38 -14.78 1.93 5.16
C TYR A 38 -15.48 0.66 5.68
N PRO A 39 -16.82 0.69 5.85
CA PRO A 39 -17.55 -0.41 6.52
C PRO A 39 -17.41 -1.76 5.80
N ASP A 40 -17.45 -1.76 4.48
CA ASP A 40 -17.32 -3.00 3.68
C ASP A 40 -15.89 -3.57 3.74
N LEU A 41 -14.88 -2.70 3.70
CA LEU A 41 -13.48 -3.11 3.81
C LEU A 41 -13.17 -3.64 5.20
N GLU A 42 -13.67 -2.95 6.23
CA GLU A 42 -13.47 -3.31 7.64
C GLU A 42 -13.99 -4.71 7.91
N THR A 43 -15.20 -5.05 7.44
CA THR A 43 -15.81 -6.38 7.58
C THR A 43 -14.91 -7.53 7.11
N HIS A 44 -14.00 -7.28 6.17
CA HIS A 44 -13.07 -8.28 5.64
C HIS A 44 -11.67 -8.24 6.26
N MET A 45 -11.31 -7.13 6.91
CA MET A 45 -9.97 -6.88 7.44
C MET A 45 -9.91 -6.97 8.96
N SER A 46 -11.04 -6.85 9.65
CA SER A 46 -11.17 -6.93 11.10
C SER A 46 -11.58 -8.32 11.58
N SER A 47 -10.98 -8.79 12.67
CA SER A 47 -11.42 -9.97 13.40
C SER A 47 -12.67 -9.65 14.22
N SER A 48 -13.30 -10.67 14.80
CA SER A 48 -14.45 -10.49 15.69
C SER A 48 -14.16 -9.64 16.95
N GLU A 49 -12.89 -9.41 17.26
CA GLU A 49 -12.44 -8.59 18.40
C GLU A 49 -12.09 -7.15 17.99
N GLY A 50 -12.31 -6.77 16.72
CA GLY A 50 -12.01 -5.44 16.20
C GLY A 50 -10.52 -5.17 15.94
N ASN A 51 -9.69 -6.22 15.96
CA ASN A 51 -8.27 -6.17 15.58
C ASN A 51 -8.11 -6.58 14.12
N TRP A 52 -6.91 -6.49 13.55
CA TRP A 52 -6.65 -7.07 12.23
C TRP A 52 -6.87 -8.58 12.21
N GLU A 53 -7.45 -9.07 11.12
CA GLU A 53 -7.52 -10.49 10.78
C GLU A 53 -6.12 -11.07 10.61
N GLU A 54 -5.85 -12.24 11.22
CA GLU A 54 -4.51 -12.85 11.21
C GLU A 54 -4.00 -13.19 9.79
N SER A 55 -4.93 -13.37 8.86
CA SER A 55 -4.65 -13.69 7.45
C SER A 55 -4.38 -12.45 6.59
N VAL A 56 -4.45 -11.25 7.16
CA VAL A 56 -4.13 -10.02 6.44
C VAL A 56 -2.62 -9.87 6.34
N SER A 57 -2.14 -9.73 5.10
CA SER A 57 -0.80 -9.21 4.85
C SER A 57 -0.87 -7.69 4.75
N TYR A 58 -0.13 -6.99 5.60
CA TYR A 58 -0.06 -5.52 5.62
C TYR A 58 1.39 -5.06 5.42
N GLY A 59 1.60 -4.12 4.51
CA GLY A 59 2.92 -3.63 4.15
C GLY A 59 2.99 -2.11 4.03
N TYR A 60 4.15 -1.56 4.40
CA TYR A 60 4.48 -0.14 4.26
C TYR A 60 5.43 0.06 3.08
N LEU A 61 5.08 0.93 2.12
CA LEU A 61 5.86 1.12 0.90
C LEU A 61 6.12 2.61 0.59
N LEU A 62 7.40 2.97 0.54
CA LEU A 62 7.86 4.18 -0.12
C LEU A 62 7.93 3.90 -1.62
N SER A 63 6.92 4.29 -2.39
CA SER A 63 6.92 4.15 -3.85
C SER A 63 7.78 5.26 -4.46
N VAL A 64 9.05 4.94 -4.75
CA VAL A 64 9.93 5.80 -5.55
C VAL A 64 9.93 5.25 -6.98
N SER A 65 8.98 5.72 -7.78
CA SER A 65 8.94 5.68 -9.25
C SER A 65 9.18 4.39 -10.05
N GLU A 66 9.30 3.21 -9.44
CA GLU A 66 9.34 1.95 -10.20
C GLU A 66 8.36 0.92 -9.62
N ALA A 67 7.57 0.34 -10.53
CA ALA A 67 6.36 -0.44 -10.29
C ALA A 67 6.52 -1.60 -9.28
N ASN A 68 5.49 -1.83 -8.45
CA ASN A 68 5.43 -2.92 -7.47
C ASN A 68 4.18 -3.80 -7.67
N ASP A 69 4.35 -5.12 -7.52
CA ASP A 69 3.35 -6.15 -7.77
C ASP A 69 2.13 -6.10 -6.84
N VAL A 70 2.27 -5.59 -5.60
CA VAL A 70 1.11 -5.43 -4.69
C VAL A 70 0.18 -4.32 -5.19
N LEU A 71 0.75 -3.20 -5.64
CA LEU A 71 -0.02 -2.09 -6.19
C LEU A 71 -0.50 -2.39 -7.62
N SER A 72 0.20 -3.24 -8.38
CA SER A 72 -0.21 -3.63 -9.74
C SER A 72 -1.53 -4.43 -9.75
N SER A 73 -1.89 -5.05 -8.62
CA SER A 73 -3.18 -5.72 -8.46
C SER A 73 -4.36 -4.75 -8.31
N LEU A 74 -4.09 -3.50 -7.92
CA LEU A 74 -5.12 -2.48 -7.76
C LEU A 74 -5.32 -1.74 -9.08
N PRO A 75 -6.57 -1.54 -9.53
CA PRO A 75 -6.86 -0.84 -10.78
C PRO A 75 -6.76 0.69 -10.59
N VAL A 76 -5.64 1.18 -10.06
CA VAL A 76 -5.43 2.61 -9.76
C VAL A 76 -3.99 3.03 -10.00
N ASP A 77 -3.82 4.20 -10.62
CA ASP A 77 -2.52 4.83 -10.80
C ASP A 77 -2.13 5.57 -9.51
N VAL A 78 -1.09 5.08 -8.85
CA VAL A 78 -0.59 5.64 -7.59
C VAL A 78 0.64 6.46 -7.95
N GLY A 79 0.43 7.69 -8.43
CA GLY A 79 1.43 8.52 -9.10
C GLY A 79 2.80 8.66 -8.39
N ASP A 80 3.80 9.09 -9.15
CA ASP A 80 5.20 9.20 -8.73
C ASP A 80 5.41 10.02 -7.45
N GLY A 81 6.30 9.51 -6.57
CA GLY A 81 6.83 10.25 -5.43
C GLY A 81 5.94 10.29 -4.18
N GLN A 82 5.02 9.34 -4.01
CA GLN A 82 4.15 9.25 -2.84
C GLN A 82 4.42 8.01 -1.98
N VAL A 83 4.24 8.14 -0.67
CA VAL A 83 4.30 7.00 0.25
C VAL A 83 2.92 6.37 0.40
N ASN A 84 2.83 5.06 0.21
CA ASN A 84 1.59 4.32 0.27
C ASN A 84 1.70 3.11 1.19
N VAL A 85 0.59 2.75 1.82
CA VAL A 85 0.43 1.46 2.49
C VAL A 85 -0.56 0.63 1.70
N ALA A 86 -0.32 -0.66 1.66
CA ALA A 86 -1.20 -1.61 1.00
C ALA A 86 -1.33 -2.87 1.84
N GLY A 87 -2.46 -3.53 1.68
CA GLY A 87 -2.68 -4.81 2.32
C GLY A 87 -3.65 -5.66 1.52
N SER A 88 -3.56 -6.96 1.74
CA SER A 88 -4.40 -7.94 1.09
C SER A 88 -4.71 -9.11 2.01
N ARG A 89 -5.88 -9.71 1.78
CA ARG A 89 -6.32 -10.93 2.45
C ARG A 89 -6.92 -11.86 1.41
N THR A 90 -6.51 -13.12 1.44
CA THR A 90 -7.13 -14.18 0.64
C THR A 90 -7.57 -15.31 1.56
N TRP A 91 -8.81 -15.78 1.38
CA TRP A 91 -9.36 -16.88 2.16
C TRP A 91 -10.35 -17.71 1.32
N GLN A 92 -10.60 -18.95 1.75
CA GLN A 92 -11.61 -19.80 1.13
C GLN A 92 -12.81 -19.94 2.07
N ASP A 93 -14.00 -19.73 1.53
CA ASP A 93 -15.26 -19.98 2.21
C ASP A 93 -16.31 -20.49 1.23
N SER A 94 -17.13 -21.46 1.65
CA SER A 94 -18.29 -21.92 0.89
C SER A 94 -18.01 -22.29 -0.59
N GLY A 95 -16.84 -22.87 -0.89
CA GLY A 95 -16.45 -23.25 -2.25
C GLY A 95 -16.08 -22.07 -3.15
N ARG A 96 -15.67 -20.95 -2.54
CA ARG A 96 -15.21 -19.74 -3.23
C ARG A 96 -13.90 -19.28 -2.62
N GLU A 97 -13.02 -18.76 -3.46
CA GLU A 97 -11.86 -17.98 -3.03
C GLU A 97 -12.24 -16.51 -3.00
N HIS A 98 -12.00 -15.89 -1.86
CA HIS A 98 -12.20 -14.47 -1.65
C HIS A 98 -10.84 -13.77 -1.60
N THR A 99 -10.73 -12.64 -2.27
CA THR A 99 -9.57 -11.76 -2.19
C THR A 99 -10.02 -10.34 -1.92
N VAL A 100 -9.43 -9.68 -0.94
CA VAL A 100 -9.59 -8.24 -0.71
C VAL A 100 -8.21 -7.59 -0.73
N SER A 101 -8.10 -6.47 -1.44
CA SER A 101 -6.87 -5.67 -1.49
C SER A 101 -7.21 -4.19 -1.33
N PHE A 102 -6.31 -3.43 -0.73
CA PHE A 102 -6.44 -1.97 -0.59
C PHE A 102 -5.10 -1.26 -0.74
N ALA A 103 -5.15 0.04 -1.08
CA ALA A 103 -4.05 0.97 -0.92
C ALA A 103 -4.51 2.29 -0.31
N MET A 104 -3.69 2.88 0.54
CA MET A 104 -3.91 4.15 1.20
C MET A 104 -2.65 5.01 1.10
N ASN A 105 -2.83 6.30 0.85
CA ASN A 105 -1.75 7.27 0.90
C ASN A 105 -1.33 7.47 2.37
N ALA A 106 -0.09 7.14 2.69
CA ALA A 106 0.45 7.08 4.05
C ALA A 106 0.71 8.46 4.66
N GLU A 107 0.88 9.47 3.80
CA GLU A 107 1.09 10.87 4.21
C GLU A 107 -0.22 11.50 4.70
N SER A 108 -1.34 11.17 4.05
CA SER A 108 -2.63 11.81 4.28
C SER A 108 -3.68 10.93 4.98
N SER A 109 -3.44 9.63 5.15
CA SER A 109 -4.41 8.62 5.64
C SER A 109 -5.69 8.53 4.80
N ARG A 110 -5.58 8.77 3.49
CA ARG A 110 -6.70 8.71 2.54
C ARG A 110 -6.62 7.42 1.74
N MET A 111 -7.71 6.66 1.72
CA MET A 111 -7.82 5.47 0.89
C MET A 111 -7.74 5.88 -0.58
N VAL A 112 -6.86 5.24 -1.32
CA VAL A 112 -6.69 5.42 -2.76
C VAL A 112 -7.71 4.55 -3.49
N ALA A 113 -7.72 3.25 -3.17
CA ALA A 113 -8.68 2.28 -3.70
C ALA A 113 -8.72 1.02 -2.82
N TRP A 114 -9.80 0.26 -2.95
CA TRP A 114 -9.89 -1.12 -2.47
C TRP A 114 -10.82 -1.91 -3.38
N TYR A 115 -10.68 -3.23 -3.38
CA TYR A 115 -11.63 -4.13 -4.05
C TYR A 115 -11.79 -5.43 -3.27
N HIS A 116 -12.92 -6.11 -3.52
CA HIS A 116 -13.20 -7.47 -3.11
C HIS A 116 -13.58 -8.30 -4.32
N THR A 117 -13.01 -9.49 -4.43
CA THR A 117 -13.46 -10.52 -5.37
C THR A 117 -13.87 -11.77 -4.60
N SER A 118 -14.81 -12.49 -5.18
CA SER A 118 -15.21 -13.82 -4.73
C SER A 118 -15.42 -14.67 -5.96
N LEU A 119 -14.51 -15.61 -6.20
CA LEU A 119 -14.48 -16.45 -7.39
C LEU A 119 -14.72 -17.91 -6.99
N PRO A 120 -15.42 -18.71 -7.82
CA PRO A 120 -15.53 -20.16 -7.58
C PRO A 120 -14.13 -20.81 -7.54
N THR A 121 -13.92 -21.72 -6.58
CA THR A 121 -12.69 -22.54 -6.49
C THR A 121 -12.78 -23.83 -7.30
#